data_AF-A0A5V3GJ24-F1
#
_entry.id   AF-A0A5V3GJ24-F1
#
_cell.length_a   1.000
_cell.length_b   1.000
_cell.length_c   1.000
_cell.angle_alpha   90.00
_cell.angle_beta   90.00
_cell.angle_gamma   90.00
#
_symmetry.space_group_name_H-M   'P 1'
#
loop_
_entity.id
_entity.type
_entity.pdbx_description
1 polymer ?
#
loop_
_entity_poly.entity_id
_entity_poly.type
_entity_poly.pdbx_seq_one_letter_code
_entity_poly.pdbx_strand_id
1 'polypeptide(L)'
;MPDDKFSSVSKDDLLYIFIAQSGSPISDNEKLKLFSDKWNSTQDAFVKRDIEKDELARINSDINKFKEIKNIKFYIGKIKDDDKNIINLPRYKGDFRLDPVYNFDTQSFPITGNYCKESPYTQGQILSHRGIQLNLDRVLNSCELKIPESEARPLSDRFNSNISVDIATTVYAHITGFEPAQNGINIAILRQNVEIITQKRGEQKETINTVFK
;
A
#
# COMPACT_ATOMS: atom_id res chain seq x y z
N MET A 1 9.24 16.25 3.02
CA MET A 1 10.22 15.67 3.97
C MET A 1 11.17 14.76 3.20
N PRO A 2 12.43 14.60 3.63
CA PRO A 2 13.37 13.70 2.95
C PRO A 2 13.00 12.22 3.14
N ASP A 3 13.45 11.36 2.23
CA ASP A 3 13.07 9.93 2.15
C ASP A 3 13.51 9.08 3.34
N ASP A 4 14.59 9.48 4.02
CA ASP A 4 15.14 8.83 5.21
C ASP A 4 14.24 8.95 6.43
N LYS A 5 13.26 9.86 6.40
CA LYS A 5 12.25 10.04 7.45
C LYS A 5 11.09 9.05 7.37
N PHE A 6 11.08 8.15 6.39
CA PHE A 6 10.00 7.20 6.16
C PHE A 6 10.50 5.76 6.24
N SER A 7 9.87 4.95 7.09
CA SER A 7 10.14 3.52 7.16
C SER A 7 9.44 2.81 6.01
N SER A 8 10.18 2.01 5.24
CA SER A 8 9.56 1.09 4.26
C SER A 8 8.68 0.09 5.00
N VAL A 9 7.43 -0.08 4.56
CA VAL A 9 6.50 -1.04 5.15
C VAL A 9 5.90 -1.94 4.09
N SER A 10 5.89 -3.23 4.40
CA SER A 10 5.25 -4.28 3.63
C SER A 10 3.82 -4.52 4.13
N LYS A 11 3.06 -5.37 3.42
CA LYS A 11 1.71 -5.77 3.88
C LYS A 11 1.73 -6.50 5.22
N ASP A 12 2.79 -7.25 5.51
CA ASP A 12 2.92 -8.02 6.75
C ASP A 12 3.30 -7.12 7.94
N ASP A 13 4.06 -6.04 7.67
CA ASP A 13 4.45 -5.05 8.68
C ASP A 13 3.24 -4.28 9.24
N LEU A 14 2.17 -4.14 8.46
CA LEU A 14 0.95 -3.43 8.91
C LEU A 14 0.34 -4.05 10.17
N LEU A 15 0.39 -5.38 10.31
CA LEU A 15 -0.11 -6.02 11.53
C LEU A 15 0.78 -5.72 12.73
N TYR A 16 2.11 -5.71 12.55
CA TYR A 16 3.02 -5.35 13.63
C TYR A 16 2.82 -3.89 14.06
N ILE A 17 2.68 -2.97 13.11
CA ILE A 17 2.39 -1.54 13.38
C ILE A 17 1.08 -1.40 14.16
N PHE A 18 0.02 -2.06 13.69
CA PHE A 18 -1.28 -2.00 14.33
C PHE A 18 -1.22 -2.51 15.78
N ILE A 19 -0.63 -3.68 16.02
CA ILE A 19 -0.50 -4.23 17.37
C ILE A 19 0.41 -3.37 18.26
N ALA A 20 1.51 -2.84 17.72
CA ALA A 20 2.46 -2.05 18.48
C ALA A 20 1.89 -0.73 19.00
N GLN A 21 0.92 -0.14 18.28
CA GLN A 21 0.51 1.25 18.51
C GLN A 21 -1.00 1.45 18.74
N SER A 22 -1.88 0.49 18.38
CA SER A 22 -3.34 0.64 18.55
C SER A 22 -3.80 0.66 20.01
N GLY A 23 -2.94 0.27 20.96
CA GLY A 23 -3.28 0.17 22.37
C GLY A 23 -4.12 -1.06 22.73
N SER A 24 -4.44 -1.93 21.76
CA SER A 24 -5.14 -3.19 22.00
C SER A 24 -4.19 -4.24 22.60
N PRO A 25 -4.34 -4.63 23.87
CA PRO A 25 -3.54 -5.70 24.43
C PRO A 25 -3.91 -7.01 23.74
N ILE A 26 -2.91 -7.76 23.32
CA ILE A 26 -3.06 -9.13 22.81
C ILE A 26 -2.30 -10.10 23.70
N SER A 27 -2.92 -11.25 23.96
CA SER A 27 -2.32 -12.35 24.73
C SER A 27 -1.18 -13.00 23.96
N ASP A 28 -0.30 -13.71 24.68
CA ASP A 28 0.82 -14.44 24.05
C ASP A 28 0.32 -15.53 23.09
N ASN A 29 -0.80 -16.19 23.41
CA ASN A 29 -1.42 -17.15 22.50
C ASN A 29 -1.92 -16.48 21.21
N GLU A 30 -2.49 -15.28 21.30
CA GLU A 30 -2.89 -14.51 20.11
C GLU A 30 -1.69 -14.07 19.29
N LYS A 31 -0.60 -13.64 19.92
CA LYS A 31 0.67 -13.33 19.24
C LYS A 31 1.16 -14.52 18.43
N LEU A 32 1.21 -15.71 19.03
CA LEU A 32 1.66 -16.93 18.35
C LEU A 32 0.76 -17.25 17.16
N LYS A 33 -0.57 -17.22 17.35
CA LYS A 33 -1.55 -17.45 16.28
C LYS A 33 -1.40 -16.47 15.13
N LEU A 34 -1.14 -15.20 15.42
CA LEU A 34 -1.07 -14.15 14.41
C LEU A 34 0.27 -14.10 13.69
N PHE A 35 1.38 -14.41 14.37
CA PHE A 35 2.73 -14.10 13.87
C PHE A 35 3.67 -15.29 13.71
N SER A 36 3.30 -16.50 14.14
CA SER A 36 4.16 -17.69 14.04
C SER A 36 3.53 -18.80 13.21
N ASP A 37 3.85 -18.84 11.91
CA ASP A 37 3.45 -19.93 11.02
C ASP A 37 4.05 -21.27 11.49
N LYS A 38 5.27 -21.24 12.05
CA LYS A 38 5.94 -22.41 12.62
C LYS A 38 5.15 -22.98 13.81
N TRP A 39 4.76 -22.13 14.76
CA TRP A 39 3.96 -22.58 15.89
C TRP A 39 2.58 -23.07 15.44
N ASN A 40 1.92 -22.37 14.52
CA ASN A 40 0.61 -22.75 13.99
C ASN A 40 0.62 -24.12 13.27
N SER A 41 1.65 -24.39 12.47
CA SER A 41 1.78 -25.63 11.68
C SER A 41 2.29 -26.83 12.47
N THR A 42 2.84 -26.63 13.67
CA THR A 42 3.33 -27.72 14.52
C THR A 42 2.15 -28.45 15.17
N GLN A 43 2.03 -29.77 14.95
CA GLN A 43 0.95 -30.57 15.54
C GLN A 43 1.31 -31.11 16.93
N ASP A 44 2.57 -31.49 17.14
CA ASP A 44 3.05 -32.03 18.41
C ASP A 44 3.01 -30.97 19.52
N ALA A 45 2.37 -31.31 20.65
CA ALA A 45 2.16 -30.38 21.76
C ALA A 45 3.45 -30.07 22.55
N PHE A 46 4.39 -31.01 22.64
CA PHE A 46 5.67 -30.79 23.30
C PHE A 46 6.57 -29.92 22.44
N VAL A 47 6.64 -30.20 21.14
CA VAL A 47 7.39 -29.36 20.19
C VAL A 47 6.82 -27.94 20.15
N LYS A 48 5.49 -27.78 20.19
CA LYS A 48 4.84 -26.47 20.30
C LYS A 48 5.30 -25.69 21.52
N ARG A 49 5.38 -26.36 22.67
CA ARG A 49 5.80 -25.75 23.94
C ARG A 49 7.29 -25.39 23.93
N ASP A 50 8.11 -26.19 23.29
CA ASP A 50 9.56 -25.95 23.18
C ASP A 50 9.86 -24.70 22.33
N ILE A 51 9.11 -24.48 21.24
CA ILE A 51 9.33 -23.32 20.35
C ILE A 51 8.58 -22.05 20.79
N GLU A 52 7.64 -22.16 21.72
CA GLU A 52 6.77 -21.07 22.17
C GLU A 52 7.57 -19.86 22.67
N LYS A 53 8.53 -20.11 23.56
CA LYS A 53 9.34 -19.06 24.19
C LYS A 53 10.16 -18.28 23.16
N ASP A 54 10.76 -18.98 22.20
CA ASP A 54 11.63 -18.39 21.19
C ASP A 54 10.80 -17.58 20.17
N GLU A 55 9.64 -18.11 19.75
CA GLU A 55 8.73 -17.39 18.87
C GLU A 55 8.15 -16.14 19.55
N LEU A 56 7.75 -16.23 20.82
CA LEU A 56 7.28 -15.06 21.58
C LEU A 56 8.37 -14.00 21.72
N ALA A 57 9.62 -14.40 22.00
CA ALA A 57 10.73 -13.46 22.08
C ALA A 57 10.96 -12.74 20.73
N ARG A 58 10.93 -13.48 19.62
CA ARG A 58 11.03 -12.91 18.27
C ARG A 58 9.87 -11.95 18.00
N ILE A 59 8.63 -12.37 18.23
CA ILE A 59 7.43 -11.55 17.97
C ILE A 59 7.43 -10.27 18.80
N ASN A 60 7.74 -10.35 20.09
CA ASN A 60 7.80 -9.17 20.95
C ASN A 60 8.92 -8.20 20.52
N SER A 61 10.06 -8.73 20.08
CA SER A 61 11.14 -7.92 19.49
C SER A 61 10.68 -7.21 18.22
N ASP A 62 10.00 -7.94 17.32
CA ASP A 62 9.45 -7.37 16.09
C ASP A 62 8.41 -6.29 16.39
N ILE A 63 7.42 -6.54 17.24
CA ILE A 63 6.42 -5.53 17.69
C ILE A 63 7.12 -4.28 18.24
N ASN A 64 8.17 -4.43 19.05
CA ASN A 64 8.89 -3.30 19.62
C ASN A 64 9.54 -2.40 18.56
N LYS A 65 10.05 -2.96 17.44
CA LYS A 65 10.63 -2.18 16.34
C LYS A 65 9.64 -1.21 15.70
N PHE A 66 8.34 -1.52 15.75
CA PHE A 66 7.30 -0.72 15.12
C PHE A 66 6.65 0.29 16.06
N LYS A 67 6.99 0.35 17.35
CA LYS A 67 6.35 1.26 18.33
C LYS A 67 6.53 2.74 18.03
N GLU A 68 7.63 3.11 17.40
CA GLU A 68 8.00 4.52 17.16
C GLU A 68 7.80 4.95 15.71
N ILE A 69 7.34 4.06 14.83
CA ILE A 69 7.13 4.37 13.42
C ILE A 69 5.91 5.27 13.27
N LYS A 70 6.14 6.52 12.87
CA LYS A 70 5.07 7.49 12.58
C LYS A 70 4.91 7.79 11.10
N ASN A 71 5.98 7.62 10.32
CA ASN A 71 6.01 7.92 8.90
C ASN A 71 6.36 6.63 8.15
N ILE A 72 5.51 6.25 7.21
CA ILE A 72 5.65 5.02 6.44
C ILE A 72 5.77 5.34 4.95
N LYS A 73 6.50 4.51 4.22
CA LYS A 73 6.47 4.48 2.77
C LYS A 73 6.14 3.08 2.27
N PHE A 74 5.28 3.00 1.28
CA PHE A 74 4.84 1.74 0.72
C PHE A 74 4.53 1.87 -0.77
N TYR A 75 4.62 0.75 -1.48
CA TYR A 75 4.41 0.71 -2.91
C TYR A 75 3.03 0.14 -3.25
N ILE A 76 2.35 0.79 -4.18
CA ILE A 76 1.10 0.37 -4.82
C ILE A 76 1.41 0.23 -6.32
N GLY A 77 1.16 -0.92 -6.93
CA GLY A 77 1.43 -1.07 -8.37
C GLY A 77 0.97 -2.39 -8.96
N LYS A 78 1.28 -2.60 -10.24
CA LYS A 78 0.91 -3.81 -10.99
C LYS A 78 1.61 -5.04 -10.41
N ILE A 79 0.81 -6.09 -10.24
CA ILE A 79 1.08 -7.25 -9.40
C ILE A 79 2.12 -8.19 -10.05
N LYS A 80 3.09 -8.64 -9.25
CA LYS A 80 3.44 -10.07 -9.20
C LYS A 80 2.92 -10.56 -7.85
N ASP A 81 2.05 -11.59 -7.83
CA ASP A 81 1.25 -11.98 -6.65
C ASP A 81 2.10 -12.31 -5.39
N ASP A 82 3.41 -12.54 -5.58
CA ASP A 82 4.35 -12.94 -4.53
C ASP A 82 5.17 -11.78 -3.92
N ASP A 83 5.01 -10.53 -4.36
CA ASP A 83 5.81 -9.45 -3.79
C ASP A 83 5.28 -9.03 -2.42
N LYS A 84 5.95 -9.52 -1.37
CA LYS A 84 5.63 -9.22 0.03
C LYS A 84 5.71 -7.73 0.32
N ASN A 85 6.49 -6.97 -0.45
CA ASN A 85 6.70 -5.53 -0.21
C ASN A 85 5.55 -4.65 -0.72
N ILE A 86 4.56 -5.23 -1.40
CA ILE A 86 3.44 -4.49 -1.98
C ILE A 86 2.26 -4.51 -1.00
N ILE A 87 1.74 -3.32 -0.74
CA ILE A 87 0.56 -3.13 0.08
C ILE A 87 -0.66 -3.13 -0.87
N ASN A 88 -1.43 -4.22 -0.83
CA ASN A 88 -2.53 -4.47 -1.77
C ASN A 88 -3.81 -3.72 -1.38
N LEU A 89 -4.38 -2.97 -2.31
CA LEU A 89 -5.76 -2.49 -2.17
C LEU A 89 -6.74 -3.69 -2.22
N PRO A 90 -7.79 -3.74 -1.40
CA PRO A 90 -8.81 -4.78 -1.45
C PRO A 90 -9.43 -4.87 -2.83
N ARG A 91 -9.64 -6.11 -3.32
CA ARG A 91 -10.16 -6.41 -4.67
C ARG A 91 -9.32 -5.85 -5.83
N TYR A 92 -8.11 -5.39 -5.55
CA TYR A 92 -7.18 -4.95 -6.57
C TYR A 92 -6.46 -6.16 -7.17
N LYS A 93 -7.14 -6.83 -8.10
CA LYS A 93 -6.52 -7.72 -9.09
C LYS A 93 -6.58 -7.01 -10.44
N GLY A 94 -5.63 -6.11 -10.69
CA GLY A 94 -5.40 -5.59 -12.04
C GLY A 94 -5.41 -4.07 -12.20
N ASP A 95 -4.42 -3.63 -12.98
CA ASP A 95 -4.31 -2.47 -13.85
C ASP A 95 -5.04 -1.18 -13.40
N PHE A 96 -4.31 -0.35 -12.64
CA PHE A 96 -4.52 1.09 -12.76
C PHE A 96 -4.06 1.45 -14.16
N ARG A 97 -5.00 1.91 -14.98
CA ARG A 97 -4.71 2.43 -16.30
C ARG A 97 -4.94 3.91 -16.29
N LEU A 98 -3.94 4.64 -16.72
CA LEU A 98 -4.14 6.03 -17.04
C LEU A 98 -4.98 6.10 -18.32
N ASP A 99 -6.10 6.80 -18.29
CA ASP A 99 -6.81 7.17 -19.50
C ASP A 99 -5.90 8.15 -20.26
N PRO A 100 -5.55 7.86 -21.53
CA PRO A 100 -4.68 8.71 -22.32
C PRO A 100 -5.30 10.08 -22.64
N VAL A 101 -6.59 10.29 -22.35
CA VAL A 101 -7.30 11.56 -22.60
C VAL A 101 -7.17 12.51 -21.41
N TYR A 102 -6.50 13.65 -21.63
CA TYR A 102 -6.37 14.70 -20.62
C TYR A 102 -7.68 15.48 -20.45
N ASN A 103 -8.11 15.67 -19.20
CA ASN A 103 -9.24 16.52 -18.85
C ASN A 103 -8.74 17.94 -18.54
N PHE A 104 -9.08 18.89 -19.40
CA PHE A 104 -8.68 20.30 -19.27
C PHE A 104 -9.37 21.02 -18.10
N ASP A 105 -10.58 20.60 -17.73
CA ASP A 105 -11.35 21.25 -16.66
C ASP A 105 -10.77 20.92 -15.28
N THR A 106 -10.38 19.66 -15.06
CA THR A 106 -9.81 19.18 -13.80
C THR A 106 -8.28 19.21 -13.78
N GLN A 107 -7.66 19.53 -14.93
CA GLN A 107 -6.21 19.49 -15.15
C GLN A 107 -5.60 18.14 -14.73
N SER A 108 -6.13 17.06 -15.30
CA SER A 108 -5.77 15.71 -14.89
C SER A 108 -5.94 14.67 -15.99
N PHE A 109 -5.19 13.57 -15.91
CA PHE A 109 -5.54 12.34 -16.62
C PHE A 109 -6.45 11.46 -15.72
N PRO A 110 -7.63 11.02 -16.19
CA PRO A 110 -8.44 10.06 -15.46
C PRO A 110 -7.67 8.76 -15.21
N ILE A 111 -7.85 8.16 -14.05
CA ILE A 111 -7.34 6.83 -13.72
C ILE A 111 -8.53 5.88 -13.75
N THR A 112 -8.45 4.85 -14.59
CA THR A 112 -9.45 3.80 -14.69
C THR A 112 -8.94 2.53 -14.04
N GLY A 113 -9.84 1.82 -13.36
CA GLY A 113 -9.51 0.58 -12.64
C GLY A 113 -10.69 0.16 -11.75
N ASN A 114 -10.68 -1.07 -11.25
CA ASN A 114 -11.77 -1.54 -10.38
C ASN A 114 -11.89 -0.70 -9.08
N TYR A 115 -10.76 -0.21 -8.56
CA TYR A 115 -10.73 0.74 -7.44
C TYR A 115 -11.49 2.03 -7.73
N CYS A 116 -11.48 2.47 -8.99
CA CYS A 116 -12.14 3.70 -9.44
C CYS A 116 -13.60 3.53 -9.85
N LYS A 117 -14.11 2.29 -9.87
CA LYS A 117 -15.46 1.95 -10.30
C LYS A 117 -16.42 1.65 -9.15
N GLU A 118 -15.93 1.43 -7.93
CA GLU A 118 -16.76 0.96 -6.82
C GLU A 118 -17.12 2.04 -5.77
N SER A 119 -18.29 1.79 -5.19
CA SER A 119 -19.04 2.44 -4.10
C SER A 119 -18.23 3.26 -3.06
N PRO A 120 -18.81 4.33 -2.47
CA PRO A 120 -18.18 5.14 -1.40
C PRO A 120 -17.70 4.36 -0.16
N TYR A 121 -18.06 3.08 -0.03
CA TYR A 121 -17.64 2.19 1.06
C TYR A 121 -16.36 1.40 0.79
N THR A 122 -15.85 1.37 -0.45
CA THR A 122 -14.58 0.70 -0.82
C THR A 122 -13.47 1.69 -1.19
N GLN A 123 -13.79 2.98 -1.24
CA GLN A 123 -12.85 4.06 -1.46
C GLN A 123 -12.04 4.32 -0.18
N GLY A 124 -10.72 4.40 -0.31
CA GLY A 124 -9.84 4.77 0.81
C GLY A 124 -9.35 3.64 1.72
N GLN A 125 -9.69 2.37 1.47
CA GLN A 125 -9.22 1.23 2.29
C GLN A 125 -8.16 0.41 1.57
N ILE A 126 -7.06 0.06 2.25
CA ILE A 126 -6.08 -0.95 1.81
C ILE A 126 -6.10 -2.12 2.80
N LEU A 127 -6.30 -3.36 2.35
CA LEU A 127 -6.31 -4.55 3.22
C LEU A 127 -4.97 -5.26 3.21
N SER A 128 -4.39 -5.45 4.39
CA SER A 128 -3.29 -6.38 4.57
C SER A 128 -3.77 -7.82 4.40
N HIS A 129 -2.83 -8.75 4.13
CA HIS A 129 -3.11 -10.20 4.12
C HIS A 129 -3.72 -10.69 5.45
N ARG A 130 -3.52 -9.94 6.54
CA ARG A 130 -4.00 -10.26 7.89
C ARG A 130 -5.16 -9.37 8.34
N GLY A 131 -5.87 -8.73 7.40
CA GLY A 131 -7.13 -8.02 7.66
C GLY A 131 -6.99 -6.62 8.28
N ILE A 132 -5.79 -6.04 8.30
CA ILE A 132 -5.57 -4.64 8.72
C ILE A 132 -5.96 -3.70 7.57
N GLN A 133 -6.67 -2.64 7.88
CA GLN A 133 -7.13 -1.63 6.92
C GLN A 133 -6.26 -0.37 7.02
N LEU A 134 -5.61 0.09 5.96
CA LEU A 134 -5.14 1.48 5.91
C LEU A 134 -6.30 2.35 5.45
N ASN A 135 -6.70 3.29 6.29
CA ASN A 135 -7.69 4.30 6.00
C ASN A 135 -6.97 5.56 5.53
N LEU A 136 -7.17 5.89 4.26
CA LEU A 136 -6.56 7.03 3.61
C LEU A 136 -7.35 8.30 3.94
N ASP A 137 -6.66 9.38 4.31
CA ASP A 137 -7.26 10.71 4.22
C ASP A 137 -7.64 10.98 2.75
N ARG A 138 -8.75 11.70 2.53
CA ARG A 138 -9.57 11.76 1.30
C ARG A 138 -8.81 12.09 0.00
N VAL A 139 -7.55 12.48 0.07
CA VAL A 139 -6.72 12.99 -1.03
C VAL A 139 -6.41 11.90 -2.09
N LEU A 140 -6.36 10.61 -1.73
CA LEU A 140 -6.20 9.52 -2.71
C LEU A 140 -7.52 9.04 -3.34
N ASN A 141 -8.65 9.67 -3.04
CA ASN A 141 -9.94 9.35 -3.67
C ASN A 141 -10.09 9.96 -5.08
N SER A 142 -9.10 10.69 -5.59
CA SER A 142 -9.16 11.17 -6.96
C SER A 142 -8.68 10.05 -7.89
N CYS A 143 -9.61 9.41 -8.59
CA CYS A 143 -9.34 8.59 -9.77
C CYS A 143 -8.87 9.45 -10.95
N GLU A 144 -7.90 10.31 -10.66
CA GLU A 144 -7.39 11.38 -11.48
C GLU A 144 -5.93 11.62 -11.07
N LEU A 145 -5.05 11.66 -12.06
CA LEU A 145 -3.68 12.10 -11.95
C LEU A 145 -3.63 13.60 -12.25
N LYS A 146 -3.66 14.44 -11.22
CA LYS A 146 -3.59 15.90 -11.39
C LYS A 146 -2.20 16.34 -11.86
N ILE A 147 -2.13 16.97 -13.01
CA ILE A 147 -0.88 17.37 -13.64
C ILE A 147 -1.13 18.63 -14.48
N PRO A 148 -0.33 19.70 -14.32
CA PRO A 148 -0.53 20.92 -15.08
C PRO A 148 -0.33 20.67 -16.58
N GLU A 149 -1.01 21.44 -17.43
CA GLU A 149 -1.00 21.25 -18.88
C GLU A 149 0.41 21.24 -19.49
N SER A 150 1.32 22.07 -18.98
CA SER A 150 2.72 22.13 -19.42
C SER A 150 3.45 20.80 -19.26
N GLU A 151 3.10 20.02 -18.25
CA GLU A 151 3.66 18.69 -17.99
C GLU A 151 2.81 17.57 -18.63
N ALA A 152 1.51 17.80 -18.81
CA ALA A 152 0.60 16.87 -19.46
C ALA A 152 0.85 16.75 -20.97
N ARG A 153 1.13 17.87 -21.65
CA ARG A 153 1.34 17.94 -23.10
C ARG A 153 2.37 16.92 -23.64
N PRO A 154 3.60 16.83 -23.11
CA PRO A 154 4.56 15.81 -23.57
C PRO A 154 4.13 14.37 -23.26
N LEU A 155 3.25 14.16 -22.26
CA LEU A 155 2.69 12.84 -21.97
C LEU A 155 1.56 12.48 -22.94
N SER A 156 0.69 13.43 -23.29
CA SER A 156 -0.38 13.23 -24.27
C SER A 156 0.16 12.83 -25.64
N ASP A 157 1.27 13.42 -26.09
CA ASP A 157 1.94 13.04 -27.34
C ASP A 157 2.42 11.57 -27.31
N ARG A 158 2.77 11.09 -26.12
CA ARG A 158 3.26 9.73 -25.87
C ARG A 158 2.14 8.72 -25.63
N PHE A 159 0.92 9.15 -25.33
CA PHE A 159 -0.21 8.27 -25.02
C PHE A 159 -1.09 7.96 -26.24
N ASN A 160 -0.53 7.99 -27.46
CA ASN A 160 -1.27 7.67 -28.68
C ASN A 160 -1.98 6.29 -28.61
N SER A 161 -3.01 6.10 -29.44
CA SER A 161 -4.04 5.05 -29.32
C SER A 161 -3.58 3.59 -29.36
N ASN A 162 -2.28 3.31 -29.44
CA ASN A 162 -1.69 1.96 -29.49
C ASN A 162 -0.73 1.66 -28.32
N ILE A 163 -0.79 2.45 -27.25
CA ILE A 163 0.11 2.34 -26.10
C ILE A 163 -0.69 1.93 -24.85
N SER A 164 -0.21 0.88 -24.17
CA SER A 164 -0.69 0.54 -22.84
C SER A 164 0.00 1.46 -21.83
N VAL A 165 -0.77 2.10 -20.96
CA VAL A 165 -0.26 2.97 -19.89
C VAL A 165 -0.63 2.36 -18.55
N ASP A 166 0.35 1.74 -17.89
CA ASP A 166 0.23 1.27 -16.52
C ASP A 166 0.77 2.36 -15.57
N ILE A 167 0.27 2.40 -14.33
CA ILE A 167 0.75 3.31 -13.29
C ILE A 167 1.07 2.53 -12.02
N ALA A 168 2.15 2.92 -11.36
CA ALA A 168 2.48 2.51 -10.02
C ALA A 168 2.83 3.74 -9.16
N THR A 169 2.81 3.58 -7.84
CA THR A 169 2.95 4.69 -6.91
C THR A 169 3.63 4.23 -5.63
N THR A 170 4.72 4.92 -5.26
CA THR A 170 5.24 4.90 -3.90
C THR A 170 4.55 6.00 -3.10
N VAL A 171 3.81 5.60 -2.07
CA VAL A 171 3.11 6.51 -1.16
C VAL A 171 3.97 6.75 0.07
N TYR A 172 4.11 8.02 0.46
CA TYR A 172 4.75 8.45 1.70
C TYR A 172 3.69 9.07 2.58
N ALA A 173 3.47 8.48 3.77
CA ALA A 173 2.35 8.84 4.63
C ALA A 173 2.76 8.97 6.10
N HIS A 174 1.99 9.75 6.83
CA HIS A 174 2.04 9.88 8.29
C HIS A 174 0.88 9.12 8.91
N ILE A 175 1.13 8.32 9.94
CA ILE A 175 0.09 7.65 10.73
C ILE A 175 -0.56 8.69 11.65
N THR A 176 -1.85 8.92 11.45
CA THR A 176 -2.64 9.90 12.21
C THR A 176 -3.41 9.29 13.36
N GLY A 177 -3.65 7.98 13.33
CA GLY A 177 -4.37 7.28 14.40
C GLY A 177 -4.66 5.82 14.08
N PHE A 178 -5.39 5.18 14.98
CA PHE A 178 -5.79 3.78 14.88
C PHE A 178 -7.27 3.63 15.21
N GLU A 179 -7.91 2.66 14.57
CA GLU A 179 -9.31 2.28 14.80
C GLU A 179 -9.37 0.80 15.22
N PRO A 180 -9.15 0.49 16.52
CA PRO A 180 -9.05 -0.88 17.00
C PRO A 180 -10.24 -1.77 16.65
N ALA A 181 -11.46 -1.22 16.73
CA ALA A 181 -12.70 -1.95 16.45
C ALA A 181 -12.86 -2.36 14.98
N GLN A 182 -12.13 -1.72 14.06
CA GLN A 182 -12.21 -1.95 12.62
C GLN A 182 -10.90 -2.49 12.04
N ASN A 183 -9.92 -2.80 12.89
CA ASN A 183 -8.56 -3.14 12.48
C ASN A 183 -7.91 -2.07 11.58
N GLY A 184 -8.24 -0.78 11.82
CA GLY A 184 -7.85 0.33 10.96
C GLY A 184 -6.59 1.07 11.43
N ILE A 185 -5.78 1.52 10.48
CA ILE A 185 -4.69 2.49 10.65
C ILE A 185 -5.03 3.70 9.80
N ASN A 186 -5.22 4.86 10.43
CA ASN A 186 -5.50 6.10 9.74
C ASN A 186 -4.20 6.75 9.30
N ILE A 187 -4.12 7.15 8.03
CA ILE A 187 -2.92 7.76 7.45
C ILE A 187 -3.25 9.06 6.68
N ALA A 188 -2.38 10.05 6.83
CA ALA A 188 -2.35 11.25 5.99
C ALA A 188 -1.22 11.12 4.97
N ILE A 189 -1.53 11.31 3.69
CA ILE A 189 -0.52 11.26 2.62
C ILE A 189 0.26 12.56 2.62
N LEU A 190 1.58 12.46 2.59
CA LEU A 190 2.49 13.60 2.56
C LEU A 190 3.14 13.82 1.19
N ARG A 191 3.27 12.74 0.40
CA ARG A 191 3.86 12.74 -0.94
C ARG A 191 3.54 11.44 -1.65
N GLN A 192 3.44 11.49 -2.97
CA GLN A 192 3.35 10.32 -3.83
C GLN A 192 4.37 10.43 -4.95
N ASN A 193 5.18 9.39 -5.14
CA ASN A 193 6.04 9.26 -6.31
C ASN A 193 5.35 8.28 -7.25
N VAL A 194 5.02 8.74 -8.44
CA VAL A 194 4.27 7.98 -9.43
C VAL A 194 5.18 7.56 -10.56
N GLU A 195 5.06 6.30 -10.94
CA GLU A 195 5.74 5.68 -12.06
C GLU A 195 4.71 5.41 -13.16
N ILE A 196 4.84 6.07 -14.30
CA ILE A 196 4.01 5.83 -15.48
C ILE A 196 4.81 4.92 -16.41
N ILE A 197 4.27 3.74 -16.69
CA ILE A 197 4.90 2.72 -17.51
C ILE A 197 4.15 2.66 -18.83
N THR A 198 4.78 3.13 -19.90
CA THR A 198 4.22 3.05 -21.25
C THR A 198 4.80 1.85 -21.99
N GLN A 199 3.93 1.07 -22.64
CA GLN A 199 4.34 -0.05 -23.49
C GLN A 199 3.64 0.02 -24.84
N LYS A 200 4.44 0.17 -25.90
CA LYS A 200 4.00 0.00 -27.30
C LYS A 200 4.36 -1.40 -27.78
N ARG A 201 3.51 -1.99 -28.63
CA ARG A 201 3.74 -3.34 -29.16
C ARG A 201 5.03 -3.37 -29.99
N GLY A 202 5.99 -4.21 -29.59
CA GLY A 202 7.28 -4.38 -30.28
C GLY A 202 8.36 -3.38 -29.87
N GLU A 203 8.10 -2.51 -28.89
CA GLU A 203 9.07 -1.52 -28.39
C GLU A 203 9.45 -1.79 -26.93
N GLN A 204 10.54 -1.18 -26.47
CA GLN A 204 10.95 -1.25 -25.06
C GLN A 204 9.95 -0.52 -24.17
N LYS A 205 9.82 -0.99 -22.92
CA LYS A 205 9.06 -0.29 -21.89
C LYS A 205 9.77 1.01 -21.52
N GLU A 206 9.02 2.07 -21.35
CA GLU A 206 9.53 3.34 -20.84
C GLU A 206 8.84 3.68 -19.52
N THR A 207 9.63 4.12 -18.54
CA THR A 207 9.14 4.52 -17.22
C THR A 207 9.37 6.01 -17.01
N ILE A 208 8.32 6.72 -16.64
CA ILE A 208 8.34 8.15 -16.32
C ILE A 208 8.10 8.29 -14.82
N ASN A 209 9.01 8.96 -14.12
CA ASN A 209 8.88 9.23 -12.69
C ASN A 209 8.39 10.65 -12.47
N THR A 210 7.34 10.82 -11.68
CA THR A 210 6.82 12.12 -11.27
C THR A 210 6.47 12.14 -9.77
N VAL A 211 6.42 13.33 -9.17
CA VAL A 211 6.18 13.50 -7.73
C VAL A 211 4.99 14.43 -7.53
N PHE A 212 3.97 13.92 -6.85
CA PHE A 212 2.82 14.70 -6.41
C PHE A 212 2.95 15.00 -4.91
N LYS A 213 2.67 16.25 -4.54
CA LYS A 213 2.68 16.74 -3.16
C LYS A 213 1.27 17.07 -2.71
#